data_AF-A0A1R4HN33-F1
#
_entry.id   AF-A0A1R4HN33-F1
#
_cell.length_a   1.000
_cell.length_b   1.000
_cell.length_c   1.000
_cell.angle_alpha   90.00
_cell.angle_beta   90.00
_cell.angle_gamma   90.00
#
_symmetry.space_group_name_H-M   'P 1'
#
loop_
_entity.id
_entity.type
_entity.pdbx_description
1 polymer ?
#
loop_
_entity_poly.entity_id
_entity_poly.type
_entity_poly.pdbx_seq_one_letter_code
_entity_poly.pdbx_strand_id
1 'polypeptide(L)'
;MLAHSWDEVRDRVLDGVSGGHRVCGAGAGPGTQGWNSVQHTLCQGRLTSSCVIRHTGGMTSELDSTKLGPSERRNLRRYFWGFGISMLAYLVVLFVAMPAQEAAESPWRILILLAPIVPVGFAFAAVLQFIRGLDEYQTRTLTTALSWGFAVAMLTAVVVGFLDFVLTVPLPSWIIFVAGMMGWVVAAVATARR
;
A
#
# COMPACT_ATOMS: atom_id res chain seq x y z
N MET A 1 5.40 -8.69 -25.73
CA MET A 1 4.11 -7.97 -25.74
C MET A 1 3.77 -7.26 -24.42
N LEU A 2 4.26 -7.70 -23.25
CA LEU A 2 3.99 -7.03 -21.96
C LEU A 2 4.93 -5.85 -21.60
N ALA A 3 6.08 -5.70 -22.28
CA ALA A 3 6.99 -4.59 -22.01
C ALA A 3 6.47 -3.24 -22.55
N HIS A 4 5.78 -3.25 -23.69
CA HIS A 4 5.35 -2.03 -24.38
C HIS A 4 4.25 -1.24 -23.65
N SER A 5 3.49 -1.90 -22.75
CA SER A 5 2.46 -1.21 -21.95
C SER A 5 3.03 -0.50 -20.71
N TRP A 6 4.26 -0.84 -20.31
CA TRP A 6 4.90 -0.22 -19.14
C TRP A 6 5.50 1.14 -19.48
N ASP A 7 6.03 1.30 -20.69
CA ASP A 7 6.58 2.56 -21.15
C ASP A 7 5.47 3.63 -21.33
N GLU A 8 4.31 3.24 -21.87
CA GLU A 8 3.18 4.16 -22.07
C GLU A 8 2.58 4.69 -20.75
N VAL A 9 2.66 3.91 -19.67
CA VAL A 9 2.21 4.35 -18.34
C VAL A 9 3.24 5.29 -17.69
N ARG A 10 4.54 5.03 -17.90
CA ARG A 10 5.62 5.89 -17.39
C ARG A 10 5.56 7.29 -17.99
N ASP A 11 5.35 7.40 -19.29
CA ASP A 11 5.38 8.68 -20.00
C ASP A 11 4.21 9.59 -19.59
N ARG A 12 3.00 9.04 -19.40
CA ARG A 12 1.83 9.80 -18.91
C ARG A 12 2.01 10.35 -17.48
N VAL A 13 2.81 9.70 -16.64
CA VAL A 13 3.10 10.16 -15.28
C VAL A 13 4.09 11.32 -15.30
N LEU A 14 5.09 11.29 -16.19
CA LEU A 14 6.08 12.35 -16.32
C LEU A 14 5.48 13.63 -16.93
N ASP A 15 4.54 13.48 -17.88
CA ASP A 15 3.83 14.61 -18.49
C ASP A 15 2.89 15.33 -17.50
N GLY A 16 2.34 14.60 -16.53
CA GLY A 16 1.45 15.17 -15.50
C GLY A 16 2.17 16.06 -14.46
N VAL A 17 3.49 15.90 -14.29
CA VAL A 17 4.27 16.63 -13.28
C VAL A 17 4.75 18.01 -13.79
N SER A 18 4.80 18.23 -15.10
CA SER A 18 5.33 19.49 -15.68
C SER A 18 4.29 20.60 -15.89
N GLY A 19 3.00 20.36 -15.63
CA GLY A 19 1.89 21.29 -15.97
C GLY A 19 1.53 22.36 -14.92
N GLY A 20 2.37 22.62 -13.91
CA GLY A 20 1.96 23.27 -12.66
C GLY A 20 2.49 24.67 -12.36
N HIS A 21 3.04 25.45 -13.31
CA HIS A 21 3.44 26.84 -13.05
C HIS A 21 2.50 27.84 -13.74
N ARG A 22 1.34 28.11 -13.10
CA ARG A 22 0.59 29.34 -13.38
C ARG A 22 1.17 30.47 -12.53
N VAL A 23 1.96 31.31 -13.19
CA VAL A 23 2.43 32.61 -12.70
C VAL A 23 1.20 33.49 -12.44
N CYS A 24 1.02 33.96 -11.21
CA CYS A 24 0.04 35.01 -10.89
C CYS A 24 0.52 36.32 -11.54
N GLY A 25 -0.01 36.63 -12.72
CA GLY A 25 0.19 37.91 -13.37
C GLY A 25 -0.51 39.03 -12.60
N ALA A 26 0.26 40.02 -12.17
CA ALA A 26 -0.24 41.28 -11.65
C ALA A 26 -0.89 42.09 -12.80
N GLY A 27 -2.21 42.10 -12.84
CA GLY A 27 -2.99 42.97 -13.73
C GLY A 27 -3.19 44.33 -13.07
N ALA A 28 -2.42 45.33 -13.49
CA ALA A 28 -2.71 46.74 -13.24
C ALA A 28 -3.62 47.27 -14.36
N GLY A 29 -4.84 47.68 -14.01
CA GLY A 29 -5.78 48.36 -14.90
C GLY A 29 -6.55 49.44 -14.13
N PRO A 30 -6.78 50.64 -14.71
CA PRO A 30 -7.32 51.77 -13.97
C PRO A 30 -8.85 51.86 -14.10
N GLY A 31 -9.51 52.16 -12.96
CA GLY A 31 -10.78 52.89 -12.91
C GLY A 31 -12.06 52.08 -13.12
N THR A 32 -12.85 51.90 -12.05
CA THR A 32 -14.10 52.65 -11.80
C THR A 32 -14.80 52.14 -10.54
N GLN A 33 -15.49 53.07 -9.89
CA GLN A 33 -16.07 53.03 -8.56
C GLN A 33 -17.21 52.02 -8.41
N GLY A 34 -17.26 51.35 -7.25
CA GLY A 34 -18.41 50.56 -6.81
C GLY A 34 -18.22 50.13 -5.35
N TRP A 35 -18.73 50.92 -4.43
CA TRP A 35 -18.67 50.69 -2.98
C TRP A 35 -19.35 49.36 -2.61
N ASN A 36 -18.60 48.45 -2.01
CA ASN A 36 -19.10 47.49 -1.03
C ASN A 36 -17.99 47.25 0.00
N SER A 37 -18.35 47.42 1.25
CA SER A 37 -17.50 47.52 2.43
C SER A 37 -16.58 46.31 2.61
N VAL A 38 -15.37 46.39 2.05
CA VAL A 38 -14.22 45.65 2.55
C VAL A 38 -13.73 46.43 3.76
N GLN A 39 -13.94 45.88 4.96
CA GLN A 39 -13.27 46.36 6.16
C GLN A 39 -11.77 46.19 5.95
N HIS A 40 -11.13 47.27 5.49
CA HIS A 40 -9.69 47.40 5.51
C HIS A 40 -9.27 47.53 6.98
N THR A 41 -8.88 46.42 7.58
CA THR A 41 -8.12 46.45 8.83
C THR A 41 -6.75 47.04 8.49
N LEU A 42 -6.58 48.29 8.89
CA LEU A 42 -5.34 49.05 8.87
C LEU A 42 -4.21 48.24 9.52
N CYS A 43 -3.29 47.71 8.70
CA CYS A 43 -1.94 47.39 9.16
C CYS A 43 -1.14 48.68 9.24
N GLN A 44 -1.41 49.47 10.27
CA GLN A 44 -0.63 50.65 10.63
C GLN A 44 0.55 50.20 11.50
N GLY A 45 1.76 50.27 10.90
CA GLY A 45 3.04 50.50 11.57
C GLY A 45 3.34 49.78 12.89
N ARG A 46 3.95 48.59 12.82
CA ARG A 46 5.05 48.17 13.71
C ARG A 46 5.68 46.88 13.18
N LEU A 47 6.98 46.94 12.91
CA LEU A 47 7.84 45.85 12.38
C LEU A 47 8.07 44.67 13.34
N THR A 48 7.32 44.54 14.42
CA THR A 48 7.44 43.41 15.35
C THR A 48 6.08 43.06 15.93
N SER A 49 5.30 42.29 15.17
CA SER A 49 4.30 41.43 15.81
C SER A 49 4.21 40.16 15.00
N SER A 50 4.86 39.12 15.52
CA SER A 50 4.55 37.75 15.14
C SER A 50 3.05 37.58 15.31
N CYS A 51 2.32 37.53 14.19
CA CYS A 51 0.95 37.04 14.17
C CYS A 51 1.03 35.55 14.50
N VAL A 52 1.12 35.24 15.79
CA VAL A 52 0.93 33.89 16.29
C VAL A 52 -0.56 33.62 16.13
N ILE A 53 -0.91 32.94 15.03
CA ILE A 53 -2.22 32.29 14.90
C ILE A 53 -2.23 31.20 15.97
N ARG A 54 -2.71 31.57 17.16
CA ARG A 54 -3.03 30.62 18.22
C ARG A 54 -4.29 29.89 17.77
N HIS A 55 -4.12 28.81 17.02
CA HIS A 55 -5.16 27.80 16.84
C HIS A 55 -5.41 27.17 18.21
N THR A 56 -6.41 27.67 18.92
CA THR A 56 -6.97 27.05 20.12
C THR A 56 -7.41 25.64 19.77
N GLY A 57 -6.89 24.68 20.54
CA GLY A 57 -7.10 23.25 20.37
C GLY A 57 -8.58 22.87 20.29
N GLY A 58 -8.89 22.08 19.27
CA GLY A 58 -10.24 21.55 19.03
C GLY A 58 -10.52 21.18 17.58
N MET A 59 -9.52 20.81 16.77
CA MET A 59 -9.71 20.58 15.32
C MET A 59 -9.05 19.33 14.74
N THR A 60 -8.59 18.37 15.54
CA THR A 60 -7.98 17.15 15.00
C THR A 60 -8.80 15.87 15.19
N SER A 61 -9.96 15.93 15.86
CA SER A 61 -10.76 14.73 16.15
C SER A 61 -12.00 14.53 15.26
N GLU A 62 -12.44 15.56 14.51
CA GLU A 62 -13.61 15.46 13.60
C GLU A 62 -13.21 15.20 12.13
N LEU A 63 -11.95 15.41 11.75
CA LEU A 63 -11.45 15.03 10.42
C LEU A 63 -11.18 13.52 10.28
N ASP A 64 -11.30 12.77 11.37
CA ASP A 64 -11.20 11.30 11.40
C ASP A 64 -12.57 10.61 11.27
N SER A 65 -13.63 11.37 10.91
CA SER A 65 -14.92 10.78 10.56
C SER A 65 -14.86 10.16 9.15
N THR A 66 -14.28 8.95 9.05
CA THR A 66 -14.82 7.78 8.31
C THR A 66 -15.47 7.97 6.91
N LYS A 67 -15.14 9.02 6.16
CA LYS A 67 -15.51 9.16 4.76
C LYS A 67 -14.27 9.15 3.90
N LEU A 68 -13.74 7.94 3.70
CA LEU A 68 -12.83 7.63 2.58
C LEU A 68 -13.27 8.39 1.34
N GLY A 69 -12.33 9.13 0.75
CA GLY A 69 -12.60 9.93 -0.44
C GLY A 69 -13.15 9.06 -1.58
N PRO A 70 -13.92 9.63 -2.51
CA PRO A 70 -14.52 8.87 -3.62
C PRO A 70 -13.47 8.17 -4.50
N SER A 71 -12.27 8.73 -4.63
CA SER A 71 -11.12 8.11 -5.32
C SER A 71 -10.57 6.91 -4.54
N GLU A 72 -10.38 7.06 -3.23
CA GLU A 72 -9.81 6.05 -2.34
C GLU A 72 -10.72 4.81 -2.21
N ARG A 73 -12.04 5.03 -2.10
CA ARG A 73 -13.04 3.95 -2.14
C ARG A 73 -12.99 3.14 -3.43
N ARG A 74 -12.80 3.81 -4.57
CA ARG A 74 -12.70 3.14 -5.88
C ARG A 74 -11.43 2.30 -5.97
N ASN A 75 -10.31 2.81 -5.44
CA ASN A 75 -9.05 2.08 -5.38
C ASN A 75 -9.16 0.84 -4.48
N LEU A 76 -9.67 1.00 -3.26
CA LEU A 76 -9.91 -0.11 -2.34
C LEU A 76 -10.85 -1.15 -2.93
N ARG A 77 -11.97 -0.73 -3.54
CA ARG A 77 -12.91 -1.69 -4.15
C ARG A 77 -12.26 -2.51 -5.26
N ARG A 78 -11.42 -1.88 -6.09
CA ARG A 78 -10.68 -2.58 -7.15
C ARG A 78 -9.67 -3.56 -6.57
N TYR A 79 -8.96 -3.16 -5.52
CA TYR A 79 -8.04 -4.04 -4.78
C TYR A 79 -8.78 -5.24 -4.17
N PHE A 80 -9.83 -5.01 -3.39
CA PHE A 80 -10.60 -6.08 -2.74
C PHE A 80 -11.24 -7.05 -3.73
N TRP A 81 -11.73 -6.54 -4.87
CA TRP A 81 -12.26 -7.41 -5.94
C TRP A 81 -11.16 -8.23 -6.61
N GLY A 82 -10.04 -7.59 -7.00
CA GLY A 82 -8.93 -8.30 -7.65
C GLY A 82 -8.29 -9.34 -6.73
N PHE A 83 -8.03 -8.97 -5.48
CA PHE A 83 -7.49 -9.85 -4.45
C PHE A 83 -8.50 -10.94 -4.06
N GLY A 84 -9.77 -10.58 -3.85
CA GLY A 84 -10.83 -11.51 -3.48
C GLY A 84 -11.10 -12.57 -4.54
N ILE A 85 -11.14 -12.18 -5.82
CA ILE A 85 -11.25 -13.14 -6.94
C ILE A 85 -10.04 -14.06 -6.97
N SER A 86 -8.83 -13.51 -6.83
CA SER A 86 -7.60 -14.30 -6.84
C SER A 86 -7.56 -15.29 -5.68
N MET A 87 -8.00 -14.87 -4.49
CA MET A 87 -8.09 -15.72 -3.30
C MET A 87 -9.13 -16.83 -3.48
N LEU A 88 -10.30 -16.51 -4.03
CA LEU A 88 -11.32 -17.52 -4.31
C LEU A 88 -10.81 -18.54 -5.33
N ALA A 89 -10.16 -18.08 -6.41
CA ALA A 89 -9.54 -18.96 -7.39
C ALA A 89 -8.46 -19.85 -6.75
N TYR A 90 -7.63 -19.30 -5.86
CA TYR A 90 -6.64 -20.07 -5.10
C TYR A 90 -7.29 -21.18 -4.28
N LEU A 91 -8.34 -20.87 -3.52
CA LEU A 91 -9.05 -21.84 -2.70
C LEU A 91 -9.70 -22.95 -3.53
N VAL A 92 -10.33 -22.59 -4.65
CA VAL A 92 -10.93 -23.56 -5.58
C VAL A 92 -9.87 -24.51 -6.14
N VAL A 93 -8.73 -23.96 -6.60
CA VAL A 93 -7.64 -24.77 -7.12
C VAL A 93 -7.07 -25.69 -6.05
N LEU A 94 -6.89 -25.20 -4.82
CA LEU A 94 -6.44 -26.02 -3.69
C LEU A 94 -7.40 -27.19 -3.40
N PHE A 95 -8.70 -26.90 -3.38
CA PHE A 95 -9.72 -27.91 -3.10
C PHE A 95 -9.77 -29.00 -4.18
N VAL A 96 -9.55 -28.62 -5.45
CA VAL A 96 -9.45 -29.56 -6.57
C VAL A 96 -8.11 -30.32 -6.55
N ALA A 97 -7.02 -29.68 -6.11
CA ALA A 97 -5.69 -30.28 -6.07
C ALA A 97 -5.47 -31.25 -4.90
N MET A 98 -6.20 -31.10 -3.78
CA MET A 98 -6.12 -32.01 -2.63
C MET A 98 -6.37 -33.48 -2.98
N PRO A 99 -7.49 -33.87 -3.63
CA PRO A 99 -7.72 -35.27 -3.97
C PRO A 99 -6.74 -35.80 -5.04
N ALA A 100 -6.13 -34.93 -5.84
CA ALA A 100 -5.13 -35.31 -6.83
C ALA A 100 -3.78 -35.75 -6.21
N GLN A 101 -3.58 -35.56 -4.90
CA GLN A 101 -2.38 -36.04 -4.22
C GLN A 101 -2.37 -37.55 -4.01
N GLU A 102 -3.55 -38.15 -3.87
CA GLU A 102 -3.77 -39.59 -3.67
C GLU A 102 -3.76 -40.38 -5.00
N ALA A 103 -3.89 -39.69 -6.13
CA ALA A 103 -3.90 -40.31 -7.45
C ALA A 103 -2.47 -40.72 -7.87
N ALA A 104 -2.27 -42.03 -8.08
CA ALA A 104 -0.98 -42.65 -8.42
C ALA A 104 -0.32 -42.04 -9.68
N GLU A 105 1.01 -41.89 -9.60
CA GLU A 105 2.05 -41.53 -10.59
C GLU A 105 1.65 -41.00 -11.99
N SER A 106 0.71 -40.07 -12.05
CA SER A 106 0.35 -39.35 -13.26
C SER A 106 1.32 -38.18 -13.50
N PRO A 107 1.91 -38.01 -14.70
CA PRO A 107 2.75 -36.85 -15.00
C PRO A 107 1.99 -35.50 -14.91
N TRP A 108 0.65 -35.54 -15.00
CA TRP A 108 -0.22 -34.36 -14.91
C TRP A 108 -0.35 -33.85 -13.47
N ARG A 109 0.05 -34.66 -12.49
CA ARG A 109 0.06 -34.28 -11.07
C ARG A 109 0.92 -33.04 -10.82
N ILE A 110 2.08 -32.92 -11.48
CA ILE A 110 2.94 -31.74 -11.36
C ILE A 110 2.20 -30.48 -11.79
N LEU A 111 1.49 -30.52 -12.92
CA LEU A 111 0.71 -29.38 -13.41
C LEU A 111 -0.41 -28.98 -12.43
N ILE A 112 -1.08 -29.96 -11.83
CA ILE A 112 -2.13 -29.73 -10.82
C ILE A 112 -1.54 -29.14 -9.54
N LEU A 113 -0.37 -29.61 -9.11
CA LEU A 113 0.34 -29.09 -7.93
C LEU A 113 0.89 -27.67 -8.15
N LEU A 114 1.25 -27.31 -9.39
CA LEU A 114 1.68 -25.95 -9.74
C LEU A 114 0.52 -25.01 -10.05
N ALA A 115 -0.69 -25.51 -10.33
CA ALA A 115 -1.86 -24.71 -10.62
C ALA A 115 -2.14 -23.58 -9.59
N PRO A 116 -1.95 -23.77 -8.26
CA PRO A 116 -2.17 -22.73 -7.26
C PRO A 116 -1.24 -21.51 -7.41
N ILE A 117 -0.12 -21.64 -8.13
CA ILE A 117 0.84 -20.54 -8.36
C ILE A 117 0.20 -19.46 -9.24
N VAL A 118 -0.67 -19.84 -10.18
CA VAL A 118 -1.32 -18.89 -11.10
C VAL A 118 -2.22 -17.89 -10.34
N PRO A 119 -3.18 -18.33 -9.50
CA PRO A 119 -3.94 -17.43 -8.63
C PRO A 119 -3.08 -16.54 -7.73
N VAL A 120 -1.99 -17.09 -7.17
CA VAL A 120 -1.06 -16.33 -6.33
C VAL A 120 -0.38 -15.21 -7.12
N GLY A 121 -0.01 -15.45 -8.37
CA GLY A 121 0.54 -14.43 -9.27
C GLY A 121 -0.44 -13.27 -9.51
N PHE A 122 -1.73 -13.56 -9.70
CA PHE A 122 -2.77 -12.53 -9.83
C PHE A 122 -2.97 -11.74 -8.53
N ALA A 123 -2.97 -12.42 -7.38
CA ALA A 123 -3.03 -11.77 -6.08
C ALA A 123 -1.82 -10.82 -5.89
N PHE A 124 -0.62 -11.26 -6.26
CA PHE A 124 0.57 -10.43 -6.21
C PHE A 124 0.47 -9.20 -7.11
N ALA A 125 -0.02 -9.35 -8.35
CA ALA A 125 -0.25 -8.22 -9.25
C ALA A 125 -1.29 -7.23 -8.70
N ALA A 126 -2.32 -7.70 -8.00
CA ALA A 126 -3.31 -6.84 -7.33
C ALA A 126 -2.68 -6.08 -6.15
N VAL A 127 -1.84 -6.74 -5.36
CA VAL A 127 -1.08 -6.12 -4.26
C VAL A 127 -0.12 -5.06 -4.79
N LEU A 128 0.61 -5.32 -5.88
CA LEU A 128 1.50 -4.33 -6.49
C LEU A 128 0.74 -3.09 -6.98
N GLN A 129 -0.45 -3.26 -7.55
CA GLN A 129 -1.30 -2.14 -7.95
C GLN A 129 -1.77 -1.33 -6.74
N PHE A 130 -2.07 -2.00 -5.63
CA PHE A 130 -2.43 -1.35 -4.37
C PHE A 130 -1.26 -0.55 -3.81
N ILE A 131 -0.06 -1.15 -3.72
CA ILE A 131 1.15 -0.49 -3.19
C ILE A 131 1.47 0.78 -3.98
N ARG A 132 1.33 0.76 -5.31
CA ARG A 132 1.56 1.94 -6.16
C ARG A 132 0.57 3.09 -5.93
N GLY A 133 -0.56 2.82 -5.29
CA GLY A 133 -1.56 3.84 -4.95
C GLY A 133 -1.48 4.32 -3.49
N LEU A 134 -0.49 3.87 -2.72
CA LEU A 134 -0.29 4.31 -1.35
C LEU A 134 0.41 5.66 -1.29
N ASP A 135 0.16 6.40 -0.21
CA ASP A 135 0.98 7.56 0.12
C ASP A 135 2.38 7.13 0.61
N GLU A 136 3.28 8.11 0.73
CA GLU A 136 4.66 7.89 1.16
C GLU A 136 4.74 7.35 2.60
N TYR A 137 3.82 7.77 3.49
CA TYR A 137 3.81 7.36 4.88
C TYR A 137 3.40 5.89 5.05
N GLN A 138 2.34 5.46 4.36
CA GLN A 138 1.86 4.09 4.30
C GLN A 138 2.89 3.17 3.64
N THR A 139 3.52 3.62 2.55
CA THR A 139 4.59 2.86 1.87
C THR A 139 5.78 2.62 2.81
N ARG A 140 6.21 3.67 3.54
CA ARG A 140 7.30 3.56 4.51
C ARG A 140 6.95 2.64 5.69
N THR A 141 5.71 2.70 6.17
CA THR A 141 5.21 1.85 7.25
C THR A 141 5.17 0.39 6.83
N LEU A 142 4.62 0.10 5.64
CA LEU A 142 4.56 -1.26 5.09
C LEU A 142 5.93 -1.84 4.81
N THR A 143 6.84 -1.07 4.19
CA THR A 143 8.20 -1.55 3.91
C THR A 143 8.96 -1.85 5.19
N THR A 144 8.87 -0.97 6.20
CA THR A 144 9.47 -1.21 7.52
C THR A 144 8.94 -2.49 8.16
N ALA A 145 7.62 -2.69 8.13
CA ALA A 145 7.02 -3.91 8.66
C ALA A 145 7.45 -5.16 7.88
N LEU A 146 7.50 -5.09 6.54
CA LEU A 146 7.92 -6.20 5.68
C LEU A 146 9.37 -6.60 5.94
N SER A 147 10.27 -5.62 6.13
CA SER A 147 11.66 -5.89 6.48
C SER A 147 11.79 -6.66 7.80
N TRP A 148 10.97 -6.35 8.80
CA TRP A 148 10.91 -7.12 10.05
C TRP A 148 10.41 -8.53 9.85
N GLY A 149 9.33 -8.72 9.09
CA GLY A 149 8.83 -10.06 8.74
C GLY A 149 9.88 -10.91 8.02
N PHE A 150 10.60 -10.31 7.06
CA PHE A 150 11.69 -10.97 6.35
C PHE A 150 12.84 -11.36 7.28
N ALA A 151 13.27 -10.47 8.18
CA ALA A 151 14.33 -10.75 9.15
C ALA A 151 13.95 -11.93 10.07
N VAL A 152 12.71 -11.94 10.59
CA VAL A 152 12.21 -13.03 11.43
C VAL A 152 12.13 -14.35 10.66
N ALA A 153 11.67 -14.31 9.40
CA ALA A 153 11.63 -15.49 8.53
C ALA A 153 13.04 -16.07 8.27
N MET A 154 14.02 -15.21 7.95
CA MET A 154 15.41 -15.62 7.71
C MET A 154 16.03 -16.26 8.96
N LEU A 155 15.89 -15.63 10.13
CA LEU A 155 16.37 -16.20 11.39
C LEU A 155 15.72 -17.55 11.69
N THR A 156 14.40 -17.65 11.49
CA THR A 156 13.66 -18.91 11.69
C THR A 156 14.13 -20.00 10.72
N ALA A 157 14.34 -19.66 9.44
CA ALA A 157 14.85 -20.60 8.45
C ALA A 157 16.24 -21.13 8.82
N VAL A 158 17.13 -20.26 9.29
CA VAL A 158 18.47 -20.64 9.75
C VAL A 158 18.37 -21.58 10.96
N VAL A 159 17.56 -21.23 11.97
CA VAL A 159 17.37 -22.06 13.16
C VAL A 159 16.80 -23.43 12.80
N VAL A 160 15.75 -23.48 11.98
CA VAL A 160 15.13 -24.74 11.52
C VAL A 160 16.14 -25.57 10.73
N GLY A 161 16.91 -24.96 9.83
CA GLY A 161 17.96 -25.65 9.07
C GLY A 161 19.07 -26.22 9.97
N PHE A 162 19.49 -25.48 11.00
CA PHE A 162 20.46 -25.99 11.97
C PHE A 162 19.91 -27.11 12.85
N LEU A 163 18.64 -27.01 13.25
CA LEU A 163 17.97 -28.06 14.02
C LEU A 163 17.96 -29.37 13.25
N ASP A 164 17.66 -29.34 11.95
CA ASP A 164 17.59 -30.53 11.10
C ASP A 164 18.92 -31.31 11.02
N PHE A 165 20.06 -30.63 11.18
CA PHE A 165 21.37 -31.29 11.24
C PHE A 165 21.65 -32.07 12.53
N VAL A 166 21.01 -31.69 13.65
CA VAL A 166 21.34 -32.22 14.99
C VAL A 166 20.23 -33.12 15.53
N LEU A 167 18.97 -32.70 15.38
CA LEU A 167 17.80 -33.48 15.69
C LEU A 167 17.01 -33.66 14.40
N THR A 168 16.70 -34.91 14.03
CA THR A 168 15.74 -35.21 12.96
C THR A 168 14.32 -34.87 13.45
N VAL A 169 14.03 -33.58 13.65
CA VAL A 169 12.71 -33.10 14.06
C VAL A 169 11.88 -32.95 12.80
N PRO A 170 10.73 -33.63 12.67
CA PRO A 170 9.82 -33.43 11.55
C PRO A 170 9.07 -32.10 11.72
N LEU A 171 9.78 -30.98 11.60
CA LEU A 171 9.19 -29.66 11.63
C LEU A 171 8.55 -29.36 10.28
N PRO A 172 7.26 -28.97 10.24
CA PRO A 172 6.65 -28.52 9.01
C PRO A 172 7.32 -27.22 8.55
N SER A 173 7.75 -27.17 7.29
CA SER A 173 8.39 -25.99 6.67
C SER A 173 7.54 -24.72 6.76
N TRP A 174 6.22 -24.87 6.93
CA TRP A 174 5.27 -23.78 7.18
C TRP A 174 5.58 -22.93 8.41
N ILE A 175 6.34 -23.43 9.39
CA ILE A 175 6.69 -22.67 10.59
C ILE A 175 7.50 -21.41 10.25
N ILE A 176 8.33 -21.47 9.20
CA ILE A 176 9.13 -20.34 8.72
C ILE A 176 8.21 -19.23 8.20
N PHE A 177 7.20 -19.61 7.41
CA PHE A 177 6.20 -18.67 6.90
C PHE A 177 5.39 -18.03 8.02
N VAL A 178 4.91 -18.84 8.98
CA VAL A 178 4.14 -18.34 10.13
C VAL A 178 4.96 -17.37 10.97
N ALA A 179 6.22 -17.70 11.27
CA ALA A 179 7.11 -16.81 12.01
C ALA A 179 7.33 -15.48 11.29
N GLY A 180 7.58 -15.52 9.97
CA GLY A 180 7.72 -14.32 9.16
C GLY A 180 6.46 -13.45 9.15
N MET A 181 5.28 -14.06 8.98
CA MET A 181 3.99 -13.36 9.03
C MET A 181 3.72 -12.73 10.40
N MET A 182 4.05 -13.43 11.48
CA MET A 182 3.93 -12.89 12.84
C MET A 182 4.87 -11.69 13.05
N GLY A 183 6.12 -11.79 12.58
CA GLY A 183 7.07 -10.68 12.61
C GLY A 183 6.56 -9.45 11.85
N TRP A 184 6.00 -9.68 10.66
CA TRP A 184 5.39 -8.62 9.84
C TRP A 184 4.20 -7.95 10.55
N VAL A 185 3.25 -8.74 11.08
CA VAL A 185 2.05 -8.21 11.77
C VAL A 185 2.42 -7.45 13.02
N VAL A 186 3.32 -7.98 13.85
CA VAL A 186 3.78 -7.31 15.07
C VAL A 186 4.47 -5.98 14.72
N ALA A 187 5.33 -5.98 13.71
CA ALA A 187 5.98 -4.75 13.26
C ALA A 187 4.98 -3.73 12.72
N ALA A 188 4.00 -4.15 11.92
CA ALA A 188 2.95 -3.27 11.39
C ALA A 188 2.10 -2.64 12.51
N VAL A 189 1.73 -3.43 13.53
CA VAL A 189 0.97 -2.90 14.69
C VAL A 189 1.85 -1.97 15.53
N ALA A 190 3.13 -2.29 15.70
CA ALA A 190 4.06 -1.46 16.48
C ALA A 190 4.37 -0.13 15.80
N THR A 191 4.48 -0.10 14.47
CA THR A 191 4.73 1.13 13.71
C THR A 191 3.47 1.99 13.57
N ALA A 192 2.29 1.38 13.44
CA ALA A 192 1.02 2.12 13.41
C ALA A 192 0.68 2.85 14.73
N ARG A 193 1.36 2.50 15.83
CA ARG A 193 1.21 3.15 17.13
C ARG A 193 2.16 4.33 17.36
N ARG A 194 3.05 4.64 16.42
CA ARG A 194 4.07 5.72 16.53
C ARG A 194 3.69 6.92 15.69
#